data_AF-A0AAD4QFZ2-F1
#
_entry.id   AF-A0AAD4QFZ2-F1
#
_cell.length_a   1.000
_cell.length_b   1.000
_cell.length_c   1.000
_cell.angle_alpha   90.00
_cell.angle_beta   90.00
_cell.angle_gamma   90.00
#
_symmetry.space_group_name_H-M   'P 1'
#
loop_
_entity.id
_entity.type
_entity.pdbx_description
1 polymer ?
#
loop_
_entity_poly.entity_id
_entity_poly.type
_entity_poly.pdbx_seq_one_letter_code
_entity_poly.pdbx_strand_id
1 'polypeptide(L)'
;MASNLKSYQVSPFKAMVSHGAGVTFTGSNNLELSVLNHVLFCASGIFLPSRGLLPCAIAPNRPVIWPVKRGFATTSGDLDSGFTADSEHGSKPKSSDRKTGSGTKVVRKNKTKGKTKRRAKKAPAKPKITIKPADRPPKRPGAAFSLWLSDWIRTQPKADGILASQNYVRQAAQIWHTVSEDDKKRYKEKFENLMVEHNRRMEEWRKEIDPAVLRELNRRRARKGLPRIRGPSNNRPMSSFFRYLKEVRENTPRTQAPVRCTVLAASAGSQWRAMSEAEKAKYSTRAEFTAWREKRKEGRAKQ
;
A
#
# COMPACT_ATOMS: atom_id res chain seq x y z
N MET A 1 -2.52 3.39 55.31
CA MET A 1 -2.54 3.33 53.83
C MET A 1 -2.77 4.74 53.30
N ALA A 2 -1.91 5.15 52.37
CA ALA A 2 -1.63 6.53 51.99
C ALA A 2 -2.70 7.17 51.08
N SER A 3 -2.97 8.46 51.31
CA SER A 3 -3.70 9.33 50.38
C SER A 3 -2.88 10.59 50.13
N ASN A 4 -2.00 10.56 49.12
CA ASN A 4 -1.14 11.68 48.74
C ASN A 4 -1.76 12.37 47.51
N LEU A 5 -2.61 13.36 47.77
CA LEU A 5 -3.20 14.24 46.75
C LEU A 5 -2.20 15.36 46.42
N LYS A 6 -1.44 15.17 45.34
CA LYS A 6 -0.63 16.26 44.75
C LYS A 6 -1.55 17.21 43.98
N SER A 7 -1.74 18.40 44.53
CA SER A 7 -2.33 19.55 43.87
C SER A 7 -1.41 20.02 42.73
N TYR A 8 -1.92 20.00 41.50
CA TYR A 8 -1.26 20.64 40.36
C TYR A 8 -1.66 22.12 40.33
N GLN A 9 -0.74 22.98 40.75
CA GLN A 9 -0.80 24.43 40.54
C GLN A 9 -0.65 24.72 39.04
N VAL A 10 -1.65 25.38 38.46
CA VAL A 10 -1.65 25.84 37.06
C VAL A 10 -0.99 27.22 37.04
N SER A 11 0.22 27.31 36.50
CA SER A 11 0.90 28.59 36.29
C SER A 11 0.19 29.42 35.21
N PRO A 12 0.01 30.74 35.42
CA PRO A 12 -0.62 31.61 34.43
C PRO A 12 0.28 31.88 33.22
N PHE A 13 -0.29 31.73 32.02
CA PHE A 13 0.31 32.10 30.75
C PHE A 13 0.65 33.59 30.74
N LYS A 14 1.95 33.90 30.66
CA LYS A 14 2.46 35.26 30.48
C LYS A 14 2.18 35.69 29.04
N ALA A 15 1.30 36.67 28.88
CA ALA A 15 0.99 37.31 27.62
C ALA A 15 2.25 38.01 27.05
N MET A 16 2.74 37.53 25.92
CA MET A 16 3.79 38.19 25.15
C MET A 16 3.12 39.17 24.18
N VAL A 17 3.18 40.44 24.54
CA VAL A 17 2.81 41.58 23.70
C VAL A 17 3.88 41.75 22.62
N SER A 18 3.52 41.45 21.37
CA SER A 18 4.36 41.76 20.20
C SER A 18 3.87 43.07 19.58
N HIS A 19 4.60 44.15 19.84
CA HIS A 19 4.53 45.38 19.06
C HIS A 19 5.21 45.14 17.71
N GLY A 20 4.51 45.38 16.61
CA GLY A 20 5.02 45.19 15.25
C GLY A 20 4.38 46.15 14.27
N ALA A 21 5.00 47.32 14.17
CA ALA A 21 5.02 48.33 13.11
C ALA A 21 3.95 48.30 12.01
N GLY A 22 3.23 49.42 11.90
CA GLY A 22 2.41 49.76 10.76
C GLY A 22 3.23 49.98 9.48
N VAL A 23 2.67 49.53 8.36
CA VAL A 23 3.05 49.95 7.02
C VAL A 23 1.81 50.56 6.39
N THR A 24 1.82 51.88 6.25
CA THR A 24 0.84 52.66 5.50
C THR A 24 1.11 52.47 4.01
N PHE A 25 0.21 51.84 3.28
CA PHE A 25 0.20 51.86 1.81
C PHE A 25 -0.88 52.84 1.34
N THR A 26 -0.48 54.08 1.11
CA THR A 26 -1.26 55.07 0.36
C THR A 26 -0.89 54.92 -1.12
N GLY A 27 -1.87 54.55 -1.95
CA GLY A 27 -1.65 54.34 -3.37
C GLY A 27 -2.96 54.36 -4.16
N SER A 28 -3.64 55.51 -4.11
CA SER A 28 -4.69 55.89 -5.04
C SER A 28 -4.13 55.94 -6.46
N ASN A 29 -4.82 55.30 -7.42
CA ASN A 29 -4.92 55.81 -8.79
C ASN A 29 -6.20 55.28 -9.43
N ASN A 30 -7.17 56.19 -9.47
CA ASN A 30 -8.30 56.18 -10.38
C ASN A 30 -7.83 56.04 -11.83
N LEU A 31 -8.54 55.22 -12.60
CA LEU A 31 -8.84 55.49 -14.00
C LEU A 31 -10.23 54.90 -14.29
N GLU A 32 -11.23 55.78 -14.26
CA GLU A 32 -12.46 55.59 -15.02
C GLU A 32 -12.13 55.55 -16.51
N LEU A 33 -12.81 54.69 -17.26
CA LEU A 33 -13.56 55.13 -18.45
C LEU A 33 -14.49 54.03 -18.95
N SER A 34 -15.78 54.37 -18.86
CA SER A 34 -16.94 53.97 -19.64
C SER A 34 -16.66 53.28 -20.99
N VAL A 35 -17.51 52.33 -21.37
CA VAL A 35 -18.44 52.48 -22.52
C VAL A 35 -19.30 51.22 -22.64
N LEU A 36 -20.59 51.48 -22.86
CA LEU A 36 -21.66 50.55 -23.19
C LEU A 36 -21.25 49.53 -24.25
N ASN A 37 -21.74 48.29 -24.13
CA ASN A 37 -22.26 47.62 -25.31
C ASN A 37 -23.39 46.63 -25.03
N HIS A 38 -24.31 46.69 -25.97
CA HIS A 38 -25.62 46.06 -26.06
C HIS A 38 -25.63 44.53 -25.95
N VAL A 39 -26.68 44.04 -25.29
CA VAL A 39 -27.67 43.07 -25.83
C VAL A 39 -27.16 42.14 -26.93
N LEU A 40 -27.07 40.84 -26.63
CA LEU A 40 -27.55 39.79 -27.53
C LEU A 40 -27.86 38.52 -26.73
N PHE A 41 -29.16 38.34 -26.49
CA PHE A 41 -29.82 37.14 -26.01
C PHE A 41 -29.73 36.09 -27.13
N CYS A 42 -28.74 35.21 -27.12
CA CYS A 42 -28.73 34.02 -27.98
C CYS A 42 -29.34 32.86 -27.22
N ALA A 43 -30.64 32.66 -27.44
CA ALA A 43 -31.35 31.43 -27.16
C ALA A 43 -30.75 30.29 -28.01
N SER A 44 -29.96 29.42 -27.38
CA SER A 44 -29.60 28.12 -27.97
C SER A 44 -30.42 27.05 -27.27
N GLY A 45 -31.53 26.68 -27.91
CA GLY A 45 -32.34 25.53 -27.54
C GLY A 45 -31.53 24.25 -27.71
N ILE A 46 -31.06 23.68 -26.60
CA ILE A 46 -30.53 22.32 -26.56
C ILE A 46 -31.73 21.39 -26.41
N PHE A 47 -32.14 20.84 -27.55
CA PHE A 47 -33.10 19.76 -27.70
C PHE A 47 -32.51 18.50 -27.02
N LEU A 48 -32.96 18.20 -25.79
CA LEU A 48 -32.68 16.94 -25.10
C LEU A 48 -33.54 15.83 -25.73
N PRO A 49 -32.96 14.78 -26.34
CA PRO A 49 -33.75 13.63 -26.75
C PRO A 49 -34.23 12.87 -25.51
N SER A 50 -35.56 12.69 -25.43
CA SER A 50 -36.24 11.79 -24.50
C SER A 50 -35.53 10.44 -24.41
N ARG A 51 -34.84 10.21 -23.30
CA ARG A 51 -34.38 8.88 -22.92
C ARG A 51 -35.57 8.10 -22.39
N GLY A 52 -36.09 7.22 -23.25
CA GLY A 52 -37.06 6.20 -22.89
C GLY A 52 -36.58 5.39 -21.70
N LEU A 53 -37.45 5.31 -20.68
CA LEU A 53 -37.36 4.39 -19.56
C LEU A 53 -37.46 2.95 -20.09
N LEU A 54 -36.34 2.25 -20.13
CA LEU A 54 -36.34 0.79 -20.22
C LEU A 54 -36.47 0.22 -18.80
N PRO A 55 -37.39 -0.74 -18.56
CA PRO A 55 -37.51 -1.41 -17.29
C PRO A 55 -36.27 -2.27 -17.02
N CYS A 56 -35.61 -2.04 -15.89
CA CYS A 56 -34.57 -2.92 -15.36
C CYS A 56 -35.18 -4.30 -15.06
N ALA A 57 -35.02 -5.23 -15.99
CA ALA A 57 -35.21 -6.65 -15.73
C ALA A 57 -34.16 -7.11 -14.71
N ILE A 58 -34.64 -7.54 -13.56
CA ILE A 58 -33.88 -8.18 -12.48
C ILE A 58 -33.36 -9.51 -13.02
N ALA A 59 -32.06 -9.58 -13.33
CA ALA A 59 -31.41 -10.83 -13.68
C ALA A 59 -31.21 -11.69 -12.42
N PRO A 60 -31.67 -12.96 -12.38
CA PRO A 60 -31.43 -13.84 -11.26
C PRO A 60 -29.97 -14.34 -11.24
N ASN A 61 -29.37 -14.29 -10.04
CA ASN A 61 -28.26 -15.11 -9.56
C ASN A 61 -27.28 -15.68 -10.60
N ARG A 62 -26.19 -14.95 -10.88
CA ARG A 62 -24.97 -15.59 -11.38
C ARG A 62 -24.26 -16.30 -10.23
N PRO A 63 -24.07 -17.63 -10.26
CA PRO A 63 -23.25 -18.32 -9.27
C PRO A 63 -21.80 -17.87 -9.37
N VAL A 64 -21.19 -17.61 -8.20
CA VAL A 64 -19.77 -17.31 -8.05
C VAL A 64 -18.97 -18.56 -8.44
N ILE A 65 -18.53 -18.63 -9.70
CA ILE A 65 -17.59 -19.64 -10.17
C ILE A 65 -16.21 -19.28 -9.60
N TRP A 66 -15.81 -19.98 -8.55
CA TRP A 66 -14.44 -19.95 -8.04
C TRP A 66 -13.50 -20.47 -9.13
N PRO A 67 -12.35 -19.82 -9.40
CA PRO A 67 -11.42 -20.32 -10.38
C PRO A 67 -10.87 -21.68 -9.93
N VAL A 68 -11.30 -22.73 -10.62
CA VAL A 68 -10.67 -24.05 -10.59
C VAL A 68 -9.19 -23.86 -10.91
N LYS A 69 -8.33 -24.39 -10.04
CA LYS A 69 -6.88 -24.40 -10.22
C LYS A 69 -6.56 -25.05 -11.57
N ARG A 70 -6.24 -24.22 -12.57
CA ARG A 70 -5.64 -24.67 -13.84
C ARG A 70 -4.31 -25.34 -13.50
N GLY A 71 -4.27 -26.67 -13.57
CA GLY A 71 -3.02 -27.40 -13.65
C GLY A 71 -2.35 -27.03 -14.97
N PHE A 72 -1.15 -26.47 -14.90
CA PHE A 72 -0.31 -26.29 -16.08
C PHE A 72 0.14 -27.67 -16.57
N ALA A 73 -0.53 -28.16 -17.61
CA ALA A 73 0.01 -29.22 -18.45
C ALA A 73 1.07 -28.59 -19.36
N THR A 74 2.31 -29.04 -19.20
CA THR A 74 3.42 -28.72 -20.10
C THR A 74 3.19 -29.47 -21.42
N THR A 75 2.61 -28.79 -22.41
CA THR A 75 2.63 -29.24 -23.80
C THR A 75 3.89 -28.67 -24.45
N SER A 76 4.86 -29.53 -24.71
CA SER A 76 5.92 -29.28 -25.68
C SER A 76 5.27 -29.18 -27.06
N GLY A 77 5.10 -27.95 -27.53
CA GLY A 77 4.66 -27.65 -28.89
C GLY A 77 5.87 -27.31 -29.73
N ASP A 78 6.10 -28.15 -30.73
CA ASP A 78 6.96 -27.92 -31.87
C ASP A 78 6.63 -26.56 -32.52
N LEU A 79 7.66 -25.73 -32.72
CA LEU A 79 7.61 -24.59 -33.63
C LEU A 79 8.45 -24.95 -34.85
N ASP A 80 7.74 -25.26 -35.92
CA ASP A 80 8.26 -25.39 -37.26
C ASP A 80 7.64 -24.26 -38.10
N SER A 81 8.44 -23.25 -38.47
CA SER A 81 8.21 -22.42 -39.64
C SER A 81 9.46 -21.59 -40.00
N GLY A 82 10.19 -22.11 -40.99
CA GLY A 82 10.56 -21.37 -42.20
C GLY A 82 11.46 -20.15 -42.06
N PHE A 83 12.77 -20.37 -42.15
CA PHE A 83 13.68 -19.41 -42.78
C PHE A 83 14.61 -20.17 -43.74
N THR A 84 14.50 -19.85 -45.03
CA THR A 84 15.20 -20.49 -46.15
C THR A 84 16.53 -19.80 -46.48
N ALA A 85 17.48 -20.61 -46.98
CA ALA A 85 18.60 -20.28 -47.89
C ALA A 85 19.80 -19.49 -47.28
N ASP A 86 21.09 -19.81 -47.48
CA ASP A 86 21.81 -20.68 -48.44
C ASP A 86 23.20 -21.12 -47.89
N SER A 87 23.72 -22.24 -48.44
CA SER A 87 25.15 -22.54 -48.77
C SER A 87 26.21 -22.60 -47.64
N GLU A 88 27.16 -23.54 -47.52
CA GLU A 88 27.63 -24.70 -48.29
C GLU A 88 28.63 -25.53 -47.43
N HIS A 89 28.78 -26.82 -47.77
CA HIS A 89 29.96 -27.69 -47.59
C HIS A 89 30.29 -28.35 -46.22
N GLY A 90 30.28 -29.69 -46.22
CA GLY A 90 30.97 -30.52 -45.21
C GLY A 90 30.42 -31.96 -45.08
N SER A 91 31.05 -32.90 -45.79
CA SER A 91 30.58 -34.25 -46.11
C SER A 91 30.95 -35.39 -45.14
N LYS A 92 29.99 -36.34 -44.92
CA LYS A 92 30.09 -37.83 -44.78
C LYS A 92 30.81 -38.48 -43.57
N PRO A 93 30.65 -39.81 -43.26
CA PRO A 93 29.59 -40.80 -43.62
C PRO A 93 29.11 -41.81 -42.50
N LYS A 94 27.94 -42.43 -42.77
CA LYS A 94 27.43 -43.83 -42.54
C LYS A 94 27.82 -44.71 -41.32
N SER A 95 26.80 -45.32 -40.69
CA SER A 95 26.61 -46.80 -40.50
C SER A 95 25.19 -47.11 -39.95
N SER A 96 24.28 -47.72 -40.72
CA SER A 96 23.93 -49.16 -40.80
C SER A 96 23.02 -49.72 -39.69
N ASP A 97 21.84 -50.21 -40.11
CA ASP A 97 21.03 -51.33 -39.62
C ASP A 97 20.59 -51.41 -38.14
N ARG A 98 19.28 -51.62 -37.90
CA ARG A 98 18.70 -52.96 -37.62
C ARG A 98 17.33 -52.89 -36.93
N LYS A 99 16.32 -53.35 -37.68
CA LYS A 99 15.24 -54.32 -37.36
C LYS A 99 14.30 -54.13 -36.14
N THR A 100 13.03 -54.30 -36.50
CA THR A 100 11.80 -54.52 -35.75
C THR A 100 11.88 -55.52 -34.59
N GLY A 101 11.11 -55.24 -33.53
CA GLY A 101 10.89 -56.16 -32.41
C GLY A 101 9.77 -55.68 -31.48
N SER A 102 8.54 -56.10 -31.79
CA SER A 102 7.35 -55.95 -30.93
C SER A 102 7.58 -56.70 -29.62
N GLY A 103 7.54 -56.00 -28.49
CA GLY A 103 7.72 -56.56 -27.15
C GLY A 103 6.59 -56.14 -26.22
N THR A 104 5.67 -57.07 -26.00
CA THR A 104 4.57 -57.09 -25.02
C THR A 104 4.98 -56.50 -23.68
N LYS A 105 4.35 -55.38 -23.28
CA LYS A 105 4.59 -54.72 -22.00
C LYS A 105 3.84 -55.47 -20.89
N VAL A 106 4.57 -56.38 -20.24
CA VAL A 106 4.16 -57.06 -19.00
C VAL A 106 3.85 -56.02 -17.93
N VAL A 107 2.58 -55.99 -17.50
CA VAL A 107 2.08 -55.21 -16.36
C VAL A 107 2.68 -55.77 -15.08
N ARG A 108 3.84 -55.26 -14.68
CA ARG A 108 4.46 -55.56 -13.38
C ARG A 108 3.74 -54.75 -12.31
N LYS A 109 2.70 -55.34 -11.69
CA LYS A 109 2.09 -54.86 -10.43
C LYS A 109 3.15 -54.89 -9.33
N ASN A 110 3.88 -53.80 -9.16
CA ASN A 110 4.66 -53.57 -7.94
C ASN A 110 3.69 -53.27 -6.79
N LYS A 111 3.47 -54.28 -5.94
CA LYS A 111 2.88 -54.13 -4.60
C LYS A 111 3.72 -53.15 -3.79
N THR A 112 3.27 -51.90 -3.71
CA THR A 112 3.79 -50.90 -2.77
C THR A 112 3.46 -51.38 -1.35
N LYS A 113 4.43 -52.03 -0.69
CA LYS A 113 4.38 -52.31 0.75
C LYS A 113 4.06 -51.01 1.50
N GLY A 114 2.96 -51.01 2.23
CA GLY A 114 2.46 -49.87 2.99
C GLY A 114 3.53 -49.35 3.95
N LYS A 115 4.06 -48.15 3.67
CA LYS A 115 4.79 -47.38 4.67
C LYS A 115 3.79 -46.97 5.75
N THR A 116 3.81 -47.67 6.87
CA THR A 116 3.15 -47.28 8.11
C THR A 116 3.55 -45.83 8.40
N LYS A 117 2.63 -44.89 8.21
CA LYS A 117 2.82 -43.47 8.57
C LYS A 117 3.16 -43.44 10.05
N ARG A 118 4.44 -43.33 10.39
CA ARG A 118 4.89 -42.95 11.73
C ARG A 118 4.15 -41.65 12.06
N ARG A 119 3.18 -41.75 12.98
CA ARG A 119 2.46 -40.59 13.52
C ARG A 119 3.52 -39.64 14.07
N ALA A 120 3.84 -38.60 13.30
CA ALA A 120 4.75 -37.56 13.73
C ALA A 120 4.24 -37.06 15.09
N LYS A 121 5.07 -37.18 16.12
CA LYS A 121 4.76 -36.70 17.48
C LYS A 121 4.26 -35.26 17.32
N LYS A 122 3.03 -34.99 17.75
CA LYS A 122 2.41 -33.66 17.65
C LYS A 122 3.34 -32.67 18.34
N ALA A 123 3.87 -31.71 17.59
CA ALA A 123 4.73 -30.67 18.14
C ALA A 123 4.00 -29.98 19.32
N PRO A 124 4.71 -29.62 20.40
CA PRO A 124 4.09 -28.98 21.55
C PRO A 124 3.33 -27.72 21.10
N ALA A 125 2.10 -27.57 21.60
CA ALA A 125 1.24 -26.46 21.25
C ALA A 125 1.95 -25.15 21.64
N LYS A 126 2.15 -24.26 20.66
CA LYS A 126 2.77 -22.95 20.90
C LYS A 126 1.96 -22.19 21.97
N PRO A 127 2.62 -21.53 22.94
CA PRO A 127 1.93 -20.78 23.98
C PRO A 127 1.02 -19.71 23.34
N LYS A 128 -0.22 -19.63 23.84
CA LYS A 128 -1.23 -18.70 23.33
C LYS A 128 -0.93 -17.29 23.85
N ILE A 129 -0.27 -16.47 23.03
CA ILE A 129 -0.01 -15.07 23.37
C ILE A 129 -1.35 -14.30 23.43
N THR A 130 -1.67 -13.75 24.59
CA THR A 130 -2.84 -12.90 24.82
C THR A 130 -2.48 -11.44 24.49
N ILE A 131 -3.04 -10.90 23.40
CA ILE A 131 -2.81 -9.52 22.97
C ILE A 131 -3.62 -8.58 23.87
N LYS A 132 -2.95 -7.71 24.64
CA LYS A 132 -3.61 -6.69 25.45
C LYS A 132 -4.14 -5.56 24.54
N PRO A 133 -5.16 -4.79 24.98
CA PRO A 133 -5.63 -3.63 24.21
C PRO A 133 -4.51 -2.61 23.91
N ALA A 134 -3.56 -2.43 24.82
CA ALA A 134 -2.41 -1.54 24.66
C ALA A 134 -1.46 -1.95 23.50
N ASP A 135 -1.35 -3.24 23.20
CA ASP A 135 -0.49 -3.73 22.12
C ASP A 135 -1.10 -3.53 20.72
N ARG A 136 -2.34 -3.06 20.64
CA ARG A 136 -3.03 -2.84 19.38
C ARG A 136 -2.59 -1.51 18.77
N PRO A 137 -2.51 -1.42 17.43
CA PRO A 137 -2.17 -0.17 16.77
C PRO A 137 -3.18 0.93 17.14
N PRO A 138 -2.71 2.16 17.44
CA PRO A 138 -3.56 3.32 17.65
C PRO A 138 -4.62 3.47 16.54
N LYS A 139 -5.88 3.67 16.95
CA LYS A 139 -7.00 3.84 16.02
C LYS A 139 -6.88 5.20 15.33
N ARG A 140 -7.11 5.24 14.02
CA ARG A 140 -7.16 6.49 13.26
C ARG A 140 -8.30 7.39 13.77
N PRO A 141 -8.10 8.71 13.86
CA PRO A 141 -9.19 9.63 14.15
C PRO A 141 -10.23 9.59 13.03
N GLY A 142 -11.49 9.88 13.37
CA GLY A 142 -12.54 10.05 12.37
C GLY A 142 -12.30 11.29 11.51
N ALA A 143 -12.77 11.29 10.27
CA ALA A 143 -12.69 12.45 9.39
C ALA A 143 -13.50 13.63 9.96
N ALA A 144 -13.37 14.83 9.37
CA ALA A 144 -14.07 16.05 9.81
C ALA A 144 -15.58 15.83 10.05
N PHE A 145 -16.28 15.18 9.10
CA PHE A 145 -17.69 14.83 9.27
C PHE A 145 -17.94 13.89 10.45
N SER A 146 -17.09 12.89 10.70
CA SER A 146 -17.26 11.98 11.83
C SER A 146 -17.07 12.67 13.19
N LEU A 147 -16.15 13.64 13.25
CA LEU A 147 -15.95 14.46 14.45
C LEU A 147 -17.17 15.35 14.70
N TRP A 148 -17.63 16.05 13.66
CA TRP A 148 -18.85 16.85 13.73
C TRP A 148 -20.08 16.00 14.09
N LEU A 149 -20.26 14.84 13.45
CA LEU A 149 -21.35 13.91 13.72
C LEU A 149 -21.34 13.45 15.17
N SER A 150 -20.16 13.20 15.75
CA SER A 150 -20.06 12.83 17.17
C SER A 150 -20.46 13.96 18.11
N ASP A 151 -20.19 15.22 17.75
CA ASP A 151 -20.65 16.39 18.51
C ASP A 151 -22.16 16.60 18.34
N TRP A 152 -22.66 16.48 17.10
CA TRP A 152 -24.08 16.63 16.78
C TRP A 152 -24.94 15.55 17.44
N ILE A 153 -24.52 14.27 17.42
CA ILE A 153 -25.26 13.19 18.10
C ILE A 153 -25.36 13.43 19.62
N ARG A 154 -24.39 14.12 20.23
CA ARG A 154 -24.47 14.45 21.68
C ARG A 154 -25.56 15.47 22.00
N THR A 155 -25.97 16.30 21.02
CA THR A 155 -27.06 17.27 21.20
C THR A 155 -28.43 16.68 20.90
N GLN A 156 -28.48 15.54 20.20
CA GLN A 156 -29.73 14.86 19.86
C GLN A 156 -30.16 13.89 20.97
N PRO A 157 -31.46 13.61 21.12
CA PRO A 157 -31.94 12.56 22.01
C PRO A 157 -31.38 11.20 21.57
N LYS A 158 -31.24 10.28 22.54
CA LYS A 158 -30.81 8.91 22.24
C LYS A 158 -31.87 8.24 21.36
N ALA A 159 -31.43 7.61 20.28
CA ALA A 159 -32.32 6.91 19.37
C ALA A 159 -32.85 5.61 19.97
N ASP A 160 -34.15 5.38 19.84
CA ASP A 160 -34.81 4.14 20.23
C ASP A 160 -34.64 3.08 19.13
N GLY A 161 -33.46 2.46 19.14
CA GLY A 161 -33.13 1.32 18.26
C GLY A 161 -32.33 1.66 17.01
N ILE A 162 -32.07 0.61 16.22
CA ILE A 162 -31.13 0.65 15.08
C ILE A 162 -31.67 1.51 13.94
N LEU A 163 -32.96 1.40 13.60
CA LEU A 163 -33.56 2.14 12.49
C LEU A 163 -33.61 3.64 12.76
N ALA A 164 -34.00 4.04 13.98
CA ALA A 164 -33.96 5.45 14.41
C ALA A 164 -32.53 6.01 14.36
N SER A 165 -31.54 5.26 14.82
CA SER A 165 -30.13 5.64 14.74
C SER A 165 -29.66 5.85 13.29
N GLN A 166 -30.08 5.00 12.36
CA GLN A 166 -29.76 5.15 10.94
C GLN A 166 -30.41 6.40 10.33
N ASN A 167 -31.66 6.70 10.70
CA ASN A 167 -32.36 7.90 10.24
C ASN A 167 -31.64 9.17 10.72
N TYR A 168 -31.18 9.21 11.97
CA TYR A 168 -30.37 10.33 12.47
C TYR A 168 -29.07 10.52 11.71
N VAL A 169 -28.33 9.46 11.38
CA VAL A 169 -27.10 9.60 10.60
C VAL A 169 -27.39 10.13 9.18
N ARG A 170 -28.51 9.74 8.55
CA ARG A 170 -28.93 10.29 7.25
C ARG A 170 -29.30 11.77 7.34
N GLN A 171 -30.06 12.16 8.35
CA GLN A 171 -30.40 13.58 8.60
C GLN A 171 -29.16 14.41 8.89
N ALA A 172 -28.24 13.90 9.71
CA ALA A 172 -26.97 14.55 10.00
C ALA A 172 -26.15 14.78 8.73
N ALA A 173 -26.11 13.80 7.81
CA ALA A 173 -25.43 13.97 6.54
C ALA A 173 -26.06 15.09 5.69
N GLN A 174 -27.40 15.18 5.65
CA GLN A 174 -28.10 16.27 4.97
C GLN A 174 -27.78 17.63 5.58
N ILE A 175 -27.80 17.74 6.92
CA ILE A 175 -27.45 18.96 7.65
C ILE A 175 -25.98 19.33 7.39
N TRP A 176 -25.05 18.37 7.37
CA TRP A 176 -23.64 18.65 7.09
C TRP A 176 -23.43 19.31 5.72
N HIS A 177 -24.27 19.03 4.73
CA HIS A 177 -24.20 19.71 3.44
C HIS A 177 -24.63 21.17 3.51
N THR A 178 -25.49 21.56 4.46
CA THR A 178 -25.97 22.93 4.65
C THR A 178 -25.16 23.73 5.68
N VAL A 179 -24.33 23.08 6.51
CA VAL A 179 -23.41 23.72 7.45
C VAL A 179 -22.43 24.65 6.71
N SER A 180 -22.12 25.79 7.33
CA SER A 180 -21.19 26.79 6.80
C SER A 180 -19.80 26.20 6.52
N GLU A 181 -19.09 26.76 5.53
CA GLU A 181 -17.72 26.32 5.24
C GLU A 181 -16.74 26.62 6.40
N ASP A 182 -17.01 27.66 7.19
CA ASP A 182 -16.20 28.02 8.37
C ASP A 182 -16.30 26.95 9.46
N ASP A 183 -17.51 26.44 9.73
CA ASP A 183 -17.69 25.33 10.67
C ASP A 183 -17.02 24.05 10.15
N LYS A 184 -17.19 23.75 8.85
CA LYS A 184 -16.50 22.60 8.23
C LYS A 184 -14.98 22.74 8.34
N LYS A 185 -14.44 23.95 8.16
CA LYS A 185 -13.01 24.25 8.28
C LYS A 185 -12.50 23.98 9.70
N ARG A 186 -13.23 24.41 10.74
CA ARG A 186 -12.90 24.10 12.14
C ARG A 186 -12.74 22.60 12.40
N TYR A 187 -13.60 21.76 11.80
CA TYR A 187 -13.50 20.31 11.94
C TYR A 187 -12.39 19.68 11.10
N LYS A 188 -12.06 20.26 9.94
CA LYS A 188 -10.87 19.86 9.15
C LYS A 188 -9.58 20.11 9.94
N GLU A 189 -9.43 21.30 10.53
CA GLU A 189 -8.27 21.65 11.37
C GLU A 189 -8.17 20.73 12.61
N LYS A 190 -9.29 20.46 13.30
CA LYS A 190 -9.34 19.46 14.38
C LYS A 190 -8.86 18.08 13.91
N PHE A 191 -9.29 17.64 12.73
CA PHE A 191 -8.87 16.35 12.17
C PHE A 191 -7.38 16.33 11.87
N GLU A 192 -6.83 17.38 11.27
CA GLU A 192 -5.40 17.50 10.96
C GLU A 192 -4.55 17.42 12.23
N ASN A 193 -4.92 18.16 13.28
CA ASN A 193 -4.24 18.11 14.58
C ASN A 193 -4.29 16.71 15.20
N LEU A 194 -5.45 16.05 15.16
CA LEU A 194 -5.60 14.68 15.65
C LEU A 194 -4.81 13.66 14.80
N MET A 195 -4.65 13.92 13.50
CA MET A 195 -3.85 13.09 12.59
C MET A 195 -2.36 13.22 12.88
N VAL A 196 -1.86 14.42 13.20
CA VAL A 196 -0.47 14.64 13.65
C VAL A 196 -0.21 13.82 14.92
N GLU A 197 -1.09 13.93 15.90
CA GLU A 197 -0.99 13.18 17.16
C GLU A 197 -1.15 11.66 16.97
N HIS A 198 -2.00 11.23 16.01
CA HIS A 198 -2.13 9.83 15.65
C HIS A 198 -0.85 9.28 15.01
N ASN A 199 -0.24 10.04 14.11
CA ASN A 199 1.01 9.64 13.46
C ASN A 199 2.14 9.49 14.49
N ARG A 200 2.26 10.44 15.42
CA ARG A 200 3.21 10.38 16.55
C ARG A 200 3.02 9.09 17.36
N ARG A 201 1.80 8.82 17.83
CA ARG A 201 1.49 7.60 18.60
C ARG A 201 1.71 6.32 17.81
N MET A 202 1.45 6.34 16.50
CA MET A 202 1.71 5.19 15.62
C MET A 202 3.20 4.90 15.47
N GLU A 203 4.05 5.93 15.45
CA GLU A 203 5.51 5.77 15.40
C GLU A 203 6.06 5.23 16.72
N GLU A 204 5.61 5.77 17.85
CA GLU A 204 5.93 5.26 19.19
C GLU A 204 5.54 3.80 19.33
N TRP A 205 4.28 3.47 18.99
CA TRP A 205 3.79 2.10 19.00
C TRP A 205 4.62 1.15 18.12
N ARG A 206 5.09 1.62 16.94
CA ARG A 206 5.97 0.80 16.07
C ARG A 206 7.34 0.54 16.68
N LYS A 207 7.87 1.45 17.51
CA LYS A 207 9.17 1.29 18.18
C LYS A 207 9.06 0.35 19.37
N GLU A 208 7.98 0.44 20.13
CA GLU A 208 7.78 -0.29 21.39
C GLU A 208 7.24 -1.71 21.21
N ILE A 209 6.51 -2.00 20.12
CA ILE A 209 5.82 -3.27 19.95
C ILE A 209 6.77 -4.48 19.90
N ASP A 210 6.51 -5.47 20.75
CA ASP A 210 7.21 -6.76 20.73
C ASP A 210 6.98 -7.48 19.38
N PRO A 211 8.05 -7.87 18.66
CA PRO A 211 7.96 -8.69 17.45
C PRO A 211 7.11 -9.97 17.59
N ALA A 212 7.06 -10.61 18.76
CA ALA A 212 6.23 -11.79 18.99
C ALA A 212 4.73 -11.44 18.96
N VAL A 213 4.33 -10.36 19.63
CA VAL A 213 2.96 -9.85 19.62
C VAL A 213 2.55 -9.39 18.22
N LEU A 214 3.44 -8.71 17.50
CA LEU A 214 3.19 -8.29 16.12
C LEU A 214 2.96 -9.48 15.17
N ARG A 215 3.74 -10.57 15.33
CA ARG A 215 3.54 -11.82 14.57
C ARG A 215 2.16 -12.41 14.85
N GLU A 216 1.73 -12.43 16.10
CA GLU A 216 0.42 -12.92 16.50
C GLU A 216 -0.72 -12.05 15.95
N LEU A 217 -0.58 -10.72 16.04
CA LEU A 217 -1.53 -9.77 15.48
C LEU A 217 -1.67 -9.95 13.96
N ASN A 218 -0.55 -10.13 13.25
CA ASN A 218 -0.55 -10.39 11.81
C ASN A 218 -1.15 -11.75 11.45
N ARG A 219 -0.97 -12.78 12.28
CA ARG A 219 -1.64 -14.08 12.13
C ARG A 219 -3.16 -13.92 12.22
N ARG A 220 -3.65 -13.15 13.21
CA ARG A 220 -5.09 -12.86 13.38
C ARG A 220 -5.64 -12.03 12.22
N ARG A 221 -4.90 -11.03 11.73
CA ARG A 221 -5.29 -10.21 10.57
C ARG A 221 -5.35 -11.03 9.29
N ALA A 222 -4.36 -11.90 9.04
CA ALA A 222 -4.35 -12.78 7.87
C ALA A 222 -5.55 -13.75 7.85
N ARG A 223 -5.98 -14.28 9.01
CA ARG A 223 -7.20 -15.09 9.11
C ARG A 223 -8.46 -14.32 8.72
N LYS A 224 -8.49 -13.01 8.98
CA LYS A 224 -9.57 -12.09 8.56
C LYS A 224 -9.41 -11.57 7.13
N GLY A 225 -8.41 -12.03 6.36
CA GLY A 225 -8.11 -11.51 5.03
C GLY A 225 -7.55 -10.08 5.01
N LEU A 226 -7.14 -9.55 6.16
CA LEU A 226 -6.62 -8.19 6.28
C LEU A 226 -5.11 -8.14 5.99
N PRO A 227 -4.61 -7.04 5.41
CA PRO A 227 -3.19 -6.87 5.16
C PRO A 227 -2.38 -6.87 6.47
N ARG A 228 -1.16 -7.41 6.39
CA ARG A 228 -0.21 -7.47 7.51
C ARG A 228 0.30 -6.08 7.87
N ILE A 229 0.37 -5.80 9.17
CA ILE A 229 1.03 -4.62 9.70
C ILE A 229 2.55 -4.83 9.60
N ARG A 230 3.24 -3.86 9.00
CA ARG A 230 4.70 -3.86 8.93
C ARG A 230 5.26 -3.48 10.31
N GLY A 231 6.26 -4.22 10.77
CA GLY A 231 6.94 -3.92 12.03
C GLY A 231 7.91 -2.75 11.92
N PRO A 232 8.67 -2.48 13.00
CA PRO A 232 9.77 -1.52 12.96
C PRO A 232 10.69 -1.82 11.79
N SER A 233 11.07 -0.75 11.07
CA SER A 233 11.87 -0.86 9.86
C SER A 233 13.19 -1.55 10.17
N ASN A 234 13.43 -2.66 9.49
CA ASN A 234 14.74 -3.29 9.38
C ASN A 234 15.13 -3.31 7.91
N ASN A 235 15.20 -2.10 7.33
CA ASN A 235 15.55 -1.93 5.94
C ASN A 235 16.97 -2.46 5.72
N ARG A 236 17.09 -3.36 4.75
CA ARG A 236 18.39 -3.85 4.30
C ARG A 236 19.15 -2.67 3.67
N PRO A 237 20.45 -2.45 3.99
CA PRO A 237 21.24 -1.43 3.30
C PRO A 237 21.23 -1.71 1.81
N MET A 238 21.31 -0.65 1.00
CA MET A 238 21.31 -0.80 -0.45
C MET A 238 22.56 -1.57 -0.90
N SER A 239 22.40 -2.39 -1.94
CA SER A 239 23.56 -3.02 -2.60
C SER A 239 24.44 -1.95 -3.24
N SER A 240 25.73 -2.24 -3.44
CA SER A 240 26.67 -1.37 -4.15
C SER A 240 26.10 -0.88 -5.49
N PHE A 241 25.58 -1.81 -6.30
CA PHE A 241 24.92 -1.49 -7.56
C PHE A 241 23.70 -0.56 -7.40
N PHE A 242 22.88 -0.72 -6.35
CA PHE A 242 21.71 0.14 -6.15
C PHE A 242 22.08 1.56 -5.69
N ARG A 243 23.25 1.73 -5.06
CA ARG A 243 23.82 3.06 -4.78
C ARG A 243 24.28 3.74 -6.05
N TYR A 244 25.01 3.02 -6.90
CA TYR A 244 25.37 3.49 -8.24
C TYR A 244 24.13 3.87 -9.04
N LEU A 245 23.10 3.01 -9.08
CA LEU A 245 21.85 3.28 -9.77
C LEU A 245 21.12 4.52 -9.21
N LYS A 246 21.24 4.80 -7.91
CA LYS A 246 20.71 6.01 -7.29
C LYS A 246 21.43 7.26 -7.84
N GLU A 247 22.77 7.23 -7.88
CA GLU A 247 23.59 8.32 -8.43
C GLU A 247 23.28 8.55 -9.92
N VAL A 248 23.19 7.48 -10.72
CA VAL A 248 22.80 7.57 -12.14
C VAL A 248 21.40 8.20 -12.32
N ARG A 249 20.45 7.87 -11.44
CA ARG A 249 19.09 8.46 -11.49
C ARG A 249 19.07 9.93 -11.10
N GLU A 250 19.91 10.33 -10.16
CA GLU A 250 20.05 11.73 -9.74
C GLU A 250 20.73 12.56 -10.84
N ASN A 251 21.71 11.97 -11.54
CA ASN A 251 22.46 12.62 -12.62
C ASN A 251 21.75 12.60 -13.99
N THR A 252 20.75 11.75 -14.17
CA THR A 252 19.97 11.71 -15.43
C THR A 252 18.76 12.62 -15.30
N PRO A 253 18.76 13.81 -15.93
CA PRO A 253 17.62 14.72 -15.84
C PRO A 253 16.37 14.04 -16.42
N ARG A 254 15.24 14.17 -15.72
CA ARG A 254 13.93 13.59 -16.11
C ARG A 254 13.36 14.19 -17.41
N THR A 255 14.11 15.08 -18.06
CA THR A 255 13.72 15.96 -19.15
C THR A 255 13.62 15.24 -20.50
N GLN A 256 14.32 14.11 -20.69
CA GLN A 256 14.04 13.25 -21.83
C GLN A 256 12.80 12.40 -21.49
N ALA A 257 11.78 12.46 -22.36
CA ALA A 257 10.48 11.77 -22.27
C ALA A 257 10.55 10.50 -21.42
N PRO A 258 9.60 10.26 -20.49
CA PRO A 258 9.76 9.39 -19.33
C PRO A 258 10.50 8.10 -19.70
N VAL A 259 11.84 8.13 -19.54
CA VAL A 259 12.66 6.98 -19.89
C VAL A 259 12.16 5.90 -18.96
N ARG A 260 11.59 4.84 -19.55
CA ARG A 260 11.03 3.73 -18.76
C ARG A 260 12.14 3.31 -17.80
N CYS A 261 11.85 3.25 -16.50
CA CYS A 261 12.84 2.93 -15.47
C CYS A 261 13.62 1.64 -15.79
N THR A 262 13.04 0.77 -16.61
CA THR A 262 13.65 -0.44 -17.16
C THR A 262 14.82 -0.16 -18.12
N VAL A 263 14.71 0.83 -19.02
CA VAL A 263 15.76 1.19 -19.98
C VAL A 263 16.97 1.78 -19.27
N LEU A 264 16.73 2.71 -18.33
CA LEU A 264 17.80 3.29 -17.51
C LEU A 264 18.50 2.23 -16.65
N ALA A 265 17.73 1.30 -16.07
CA ALA A 265 18.31 0.20 -15.30
C ALA A 265 19.13 -0.76 -16.17
N ALA A 266 18.73 -1.00 -17.41
CA ALA A 266 19.47 -1.83 -18.36
C ALA A 266 20.79 -1.17 -18.76
N SER A 267 20.78 0.12 -19.15
CA SER A 267 21.98 0.86 -19.52
C SER A 267 22.95 0.99 -18.34
N ALA A 268 22.45 1.36 -17.15
CA ALA A 268 23.25 1.40 -15.93
C ALA A 268 23.81 0.03 -15.55
N GLY A 269 23.07 -1.06 -15.81
CA GLY A 269 23.55 -2.43 -15.61
C GLY A 269 24.73 -2.77 -16.54
N SER A 270 24.68 -2.36 -17.79
CA SER A 270 25.80 -2.53 -18.75
C SER A 270 27.01 -1.69 -18.35
N GLN A 271 26.80 -0.42 -18.00
CA GLN A 271 27.86 0.47 -17.50
C GLN A 271 28.51 -0.10 -16.24
N TRP A 272 27.72 -0.55 -15.26
CA TRP A 272 28.25 -1.16 -14.04
C TRP A 272 29.10 -2.40 -14.31
N ARG A 273 28.75 -3.24 -15.30
CA ARG A 273 29.59 -4.38 -15.66
C ARG A 273 30.92 -3.94 -16.28
N ALA A 274 30.89 -2.91 -17.12
CA ALA A 274 32.07 -2.34 -17.78
C ALA A 274 32.99 -1.54 -16.84
N MET A 275 32.48 -1.01 -15.72
CA MET A 275 33.30 -0.27 -14.74
C MET A 275 34.39 -1.14 -14.12
N SER A 276 35.53 -0.52 -13.83
CA SER A 276 36.66 -1.14 -13.14
C SER A 276 36.33 -1.45 -11.66
N GLU A 277 37.10 -2.34 -11.04
CA GLU A 277 36.93 -2.64 -9.61
C GLU A 277 37.22 -1.43 -8.71
N ALA A 278 38.15 -0.56 -9.13
CA ALA A 278 38.48 0.67 -8.42
C ALA A 278 37.28 1.64 -8.35
N GLU A 279 36.56 1.83 -9.46
CA GLU A 279 35.37 2.67 -9.49
C GLU A 279 34.20 2.04 -8.70
N LYS A 280 34.07 0.71 -8.75
CA LYS A 280 33.09 -0.04 -7.95
C LYS A 280 33.38 0.05 -6.45
N ALA A 281 34.65 0.19 -6.05
CA ALA A 281 35.04 0.28 -4.65
C ALA A 281 34.40 1.48 -3.92
N LYS A 282 34.15 2.59 -4.63
CA LYS A 282 33.39 3.77 -4.13
C LYS A 282 32.03 3.38 -3.56
N TYR A 283 31.40 2.36 -4.14
CA TYR A 283 30.06 1.89 -3.74
C TYR A 283 30.10 0.68 -2.81
N SER A 284 31.27 0.29 -2.31
CA SER A 284 31.39 -0.87 -1.44
C SER A 284 30.51 -0.70 -0.18
N THR A 285 29.70 -1.71 0.09
CA THR A 285 28.70 -1.72 1.18
C THR A 285 28.95 -2.87 2.15
N ARG A 286 30.13 -3.49 2.07
CA ARG A 286 30.43 -4.73 2.80
C ARG A 286 30.31 -4.53 4.30
N ALA A 287 30.83 -3.42 4.83
CA ALA A 287 30.71 -3.06 6.24
C ALA A 287 29.26 -2.81 6.69
N GLU A 288 28.44 -2.15 5.87
CA GLU A 288 27.04 -1.91 6.20
C GLU A 288 26.21 -3.21 6.18
N PHE A 289 26.50 -4.11 5.23
CA PHE A 289 25.85 -5.40 5.17
C PHE A 289 26.24 -6.31 6.34
N THR A 290 27.49 -6.30 6.78
CA THR A 290 27.91 -7.07 7.95
C THR A 290 27.23 -6.53 9.20
N ALA A 291 27.27 -5.21 9.43
CA ALA A 291 26.57 -4.58 10.55
C ALA A 291 25.06 -4.88 10.56
N TRP A 292 24.41 -4.80 9.39
CA TRP A 292 22.99 -5.16 9.26
C TRP A 292 22.72 -6.64 9.57
N ARG A 293 23.59 -7.55 9.12
CA ARG A 293 23.47 -9.00 9.41
C ARG A 293 23.62 -9.29 10.89
N GLU A 294 24.60 -8.67 11.56
CA GLU A 294 24.80 -8.85 13.01
C GLU A 294 23.61 -8.32 13.80
N LYS A 295 23.13 -7.11 13.50
CA LYS A 295 21.89 -6.56 14.09
C LYS A 295 20.68 -7.49 13.90
N ARG A 296 20.58 -8.18 12.75
CA ARG A 296 19.52 -9.18 12.50
C ARG A 296 19.69 -10.46 13.31
N LYS A 297 20.93 -10.92 13.54
CA LYS A 297 21.21 -12.09 14.37
C LYS A 297 20.86 -11.80 15.83
N GLU A 298 21.29 -10.66 16.36
CA GLU A 298 20.95 -10.20 17.72
C GLU A 298 19.43 -10.09 17.91
N GLY A 299 18.74 -9.45 16.97
CA GLY A 299 17.28 -9.32 17.02
C GLY A 299 16.54 -10.65 16.88
N ARG A 300 17.17 -11.70 16.34
CA ARG A 300 16.63 -13.07 16.31
C ARG A 300 16.92 -13.82 17.60
N ALA A 301 18.09 -13.63 18.20
CA ALA A 301 18.47 -14.27 19.46
C ALA A 301 17.62 -13.79 20.65
N LYS A 302 17.13 -12.55 20.60
CA LYS A 302 16.24 -11.96 21.63
C LYS A 302 14.77 -12.39 21.53
N GLN A 303 14.38 -13.21 20.53
CA GLN A 303 12.97 -13.60 20.24
C GLN A 303 12.71 -15.09 20.51
#